data_AF-A0A7J4EVY3-F1
#
_entry.id   AF-A0A7J4EVY3-F1
#
_cell.length_a   1.000
_cell.length_b   1.000
_cell.length_c   1.000
_cell.angle_alpha   90.00
_cell.angle_beta   90.00
_cell.angle_gamma   90.00
#
_symmetry.space_group_name_H-M   'P 1'
#
loop_
_entity.id
_entity.type
_entity.pdbx_description
1 polymer ?
#
loop_
_entity_poly.entity_id
_entity_poly.type
_entity_poly.pdbx_seq_one_letter_code
_entity_poly.pdbx_strand_id
1 'polypeptide(L)'
;MYEIVRYEGGVYRNNILKEWIEDVGGFVIQEHVMQLDVYMTVAIPRSELENFKREAKKYKGKVVETPLAGIEIAVVAPSLSRHHLPHTACDIAEYLRRYGAKSNMIGLAHGAGKDISSIKEREKRLIEEHDLAVYVMGNFESCIKDKVHLFEVDIPVVVTGGPEKIDIPYPYVGNLGRRAHRLRHSEERQALKKMVEEITKLIIKRKEELSYDPPVVPPVVLKDILEKNVEEIYSILSPMPIVTQLDGLRVKLDYDTYHDKIETVKVGKYLLKDIAEVKRSHMKNYILIKIKPTSEVIG
;
A
#
# COMPACT_ATOMS: atom_id res chain seq x y z
N MET A 1 16.72 -4.97 7.77
CA MET A 1 15.42 -4.42 7.31
C MET A 1 15.69 -3.52 6.10
N TYR A 2 14.84 -3.60 5.08
CA TYR A 2 14.94 -2.78 3.88
C TYR A 2 14.20 -1.46 4.05
N GLU A 3 14.79 -0.37 3.58
CA GLU A 3 14.14 0.93 3.44
C GLU A 3 13.73 1.13 1.99
N ILE A 4 12.52 1.62 1.78
CA ILE A 4 11.99 1.84 0.43
C ILE A 4 12.06 3.34 0.11
N VAL A 5 12.80 3.66 -0.93
CA VAL A 5 13.03 5.04 -1.38
C VAL A 5 12.74 5.19 -2.86
N ARG A 6 12.40 6.41 -3.27
CA ARG A 6 12.27 6.76 -4.69
C ARG A 6 13.54 7.43 -5.18
N TYR A 7 14.09 6.93 -6.27
CA TYR A 7 15.13 7.59 -7.04
C TYR A 7 14.50 8.32 -8.23
N GLU A 8 14.92 9.56 -8.45
CA GLU A 8 14.54 10.39 -9.59
C GLU A 8 15.84 10.82 -10.28
N GLY A 9 16.08 10.41 -11.51
CA GLY A 9 17.31 10.76 -12.23
C GLY A 9 17.18 10.59 -13.74
N GLY A 10 18.28 10.74 -14.46
CA GLY A 10 18.29 10.57 -15.91
C GLY A 10 18.40 9.11 -16.36
N VAL A 11 18.00 8.81 -17.59
CA VAL A 11 18.21 7.50 -18.25
C VAL A 11 19.71 7.18 -18.42
N TYR A 12 20.55 8.21 -18.52
CA TYR A 12 21.99 8.05 -18.71
C TYR A 12 22.63 7.29 -17.53
N ARG A 13 23.24 6.14 -17.83
CA ARG A 13 23.90 5.22 -16.86
C ARG A 13 22.97 4.62 -15.81
N ASN A 14 21.66 4.61 -16.05
CA ASN A 14 20.69 3.96 -15.16
C ASN A 14 21.01 2.48 -14.90
N ASN A 15 21.49 1.74 -15.92
CA ASN A 15 21.87 0.33 -15.76
C ASN A 15 23.00 0.12 -14.74
N ILE A 16 23.99 1.03 -14.71
CA ILE A 16 25.09 0.97 -13.74
C ILE A 16 24.56 1.15 -12.31
N LEU A 17 23.57 2.05 -12.14
CA LEU A 17 22.94 2.24 -10.84
C LEU A 17 22.14 1.01 -10.41
N LYS A 18 21.47 0.32 -11.35
CA LYS A 18 20.75 -0.93 -11.06
C LYS A 18 21.70 -2.06 -10.65
N GLU A 19 22.79 -2.24 -11.39
CA GLU A 19 23.85 -3.20 -11.04
C GLU A 19 24.38 -2.90 -9.63
N TRP A 20 24.66 -1.63 -9.33
CA TRP A 20 25.08 -1.22 -7.99
C TRP A 20 24.03 -1.53 -6.90
N ILE A 21 22.74 -1.32 -7.19
CA ILE A 21 21.65 -1.65 -6.27
C ILE A 21 21.64 -3.15 -5.97
N GLU A 22 21.80 -3.99 -6.99
CA GLU A 22 21.85 -5.45 -6.84
C GLU A 22 23.09 -5.90 -6.06
N ASP A 23 24.26 -5.29 -6.32
CA ASP A 23 25.52 -5.58 -5.64
C ASP A 23 25.45 -5.32 -4.12
N VAL A 24 24.75 -4.26 -3.71
CA VAL A 24 24.52 -3.96 -2.28
C VAL A 24 23.36 -4.76 -1.67
N GLY A 25 22.79 -5.71 -2.43
CA GLY A 25 21.67 -6.55 -2.01
C GLY A 25 20.33 -5.83 -1.95
N GLY A 26 20.18 -4.72 -2.68
CA GLY A 26 18.94 -3.98 -2.89
C GLY A 26 18.11 -4.54 -4.05
N PHE A 27 16.88 -4.05 -4.18
CA PHE A 27 15.92 -4.49 -5.19
C PHE A 27 15.18 -3.32 -5.81
N VAL A 28 15.00 -3.33 -7.13
CA VAL A 28 14.11 -2.38 -7.82
C VAL A 28 12.69 -2.91 -7.73
N ILE A 29 11.84 -2.25 -6.94
CA ILE A 29 10.42 -2.61 -6.80
C ILE A 29 9.66 -2.19 -8.06
N GLN A 30 9.91 -0.97 -8.55
CA GLN A 30 9.23 -0.40 -9.71
C GLN A 30 10.17 0.51 -10.49
N GLU A 31 9.99 0.56 -11.80
CA GLU A 31 10.68 1.49 -12.69
C GLU A 31 9.68 2.10 -13.67
N HIS A 32 9.77 3.43 -13.81
CA HIS A 32 9.06 4.19 -14.80
C HIS A 32 10.05 5.08 -15.55
N VAL A 33 10.20 4.83 -16.84
CA VAL A 33 11.01 5.67 -17.74
C VAL A 33 10.09 6.64 -18.47
N MET A 34 10.32 7.93 -18.31
CA MET A 34 9.59 9.01 -18.97
C MET A 34 10.57 9.87 -19.77
N GLN A 35 10.67 9.62 -21.08
CA GLN A 35 11.59 10.30 -21.99
C GLN A 35 13.06 10.16 -21.54
N LEU A 36 13.62 11.20 -20.92
CA LEU A 36 15.00 11.24 -20.41
C LEU A 36 15.08 11.03 -18.90
N ASP A 37 13.94 10.99 -18.21
CA ASP A 37 13.86 10.81 -16.77
C ASP A 37 13.50 9.36 -16.41
N VAL A 38 14.05 8.89 -15.30
CA VAL A 38 13.79 7.58 -14.71
C VAL A 38 13.36 7.80 -13.26
N TYR A 39 12.21 7.23 -12.93
CA TYR A 39 11.70 7.12 -11.58
C TYR A 39 11.79 5.65 -11.17
N MET A 40 12.58 5.35 -10.15
CA MET A 40 12.68 4.00 -9.58
C MET A 40 12.22 4.00 -8.14
N THR A 41 11.42 3.02 -7.75
CA THR A 41 11.16 2.71 -6.34
C THR A 41 12.07 1.55 -5.97
N VAL A 42 12.97 1.76 -5.01
CA VAL A 42 14.05 0.83 -4.67
C VAL A 42 13.95 0.47 -3.20
N ALA A 43 14.07 -0.82 -2.89
CA ALA A 43 14.30 -1.31 -1.54
C ALA A 43 15.81 -1.48 -1.33
N ILE A 44 16.38 -0.80 -0.34
CA ILE A 44 17.81 -0.85 -0.03
C ILE A 44 18.00 -1.25 1.43
N PRO A 45 19.00 -2.08 1.78
CA PRO A 45 19.33 -2.34 3.18
C PRO A 45 19.59 -1.03 3.94
N ARG A 46 19.04 -0.90 5.15
CA ARG A 46 19.16 0.35 5.94
C ARG A 46 20.60 0.83 6.14
N SER A 47 21.57 -0.08 6.19
CA SER A 47 23.01 0.22 6.28
C SER A 47 23.56 0.94 5.05
N GLU A 48 22.96 0.72 3.87
CA GLU A 48 23.45 1.19 2.57
C GLU A 48 22.73 2.46 2.07
N LEU A 49 21.74 2.95 2.80
CA LEU A 49 20.92 4.10 2.39
C LEU A 49 21.75 5.36 2.13
N GLU A 50 22.73 5.66 2.98
CA GLU A 50 23.60 6.84 2.81
C GLU A 50 24.60 6.65 1.67
N ASN A 51 25.04 5.41 1.41
CA ASN A 51 25.85 5.08 0.24
C ASN A 51 25.06 5.29 -1.04
N PHE A 52 23.80 4.85 -1.07
CA PHE A 52 22.91 5.04 -2.21
C PHE A 52 22.65 6.52 -2.49
N LYS A 53 22.40 7.34 -1.46
CA LYS A 53 22.25 8.80 -1.62
C LYS A 53 23.50 9.44 -2.23
N ARG A 54 24.69 8.98 -1.85
CA ARG A 54 25.97 9.47 -2.43
C ARG A 54 26.14 9.01 -3.88
N GLU A 55 25.81 7.76 -4.18
CA GLU A 55 25.92 7.19 -5.52
C GLU A 55 24.93 7.84 -6.49
N ALA A 56 23.67 8.00 -6.09
CA ALA A 56 22.64 8.71 -6.85
C ALA A 56 23.08 10.13 -7.26
N LYS A 57 23.75 10.86 -6.36
CA LYS A 57 24.27 12.21 -6.66
C LYS A 57 25.31 12.21 -7.79
N LYS A 58 26.12 11.16 -7.94
CA LYS A 58 27.11 11.06 -9.04
C LYS A 58 26.42 11.06 -10.41
N TYR A 59 25.22 10.49 -10.48
CA TYR A 59 24.38 10.44 -11.68
C TYR A 59 23.41 11.61 -11.79
N LYS A 60 23.61 12.68 -10.99
CA LYS A 60 22.69 13.83 -10.89
C LYS A 60 21.26 13.44 -10.50
N GLY A 61 21.09 12.27 -9.88
CA GLY A 61 19.81 11.80 -9.38
C GLY A 61 19.54 12.27 -7.95
N LYS A 62 18.27 12.26 -7.57
CA LYS A 62 17.75 12.62 -6.27
C LYS A 62 17.08 11.41 -5.64
N VAL A 63 17.44 11.12 -4.40
CA VAL A 63 16.71 10.14 -3.58
C VAL A 63 15.68 10.90 -2.74
N VAL A 64 14.43 10.51 -2.87
CA VAL A 64 13.29 11.04 -2.14
C VAL A 64 12.74 9.92 -1.28
N GLU A 65 12.60 10.19 0.02
CA GLU A 65 11.96 9.25 0.93
C GLU A 65 10.47 9.16 0.61
N THR A 66 10.00 7.93 0.39
CA THR A 66 8.61 7.62 0.09
C THR A 66 8.05 6.79 1.24
N PRO A 67 7.52 7.43 2.29
CA PRO A 67 7.18 6.75 3.54
C PRO A 67 6.11 5.67 3.37
N LEU A 68 5.30 5.77 2.30
CA LEU A 68 4.22 4.85 1.99
C LEU A 68 4.56 3.87 0.85
N ALA A 69 5.81 3.86 0.38
CA ALA A 69 6.18 2.94 -0.68
C ALA A 69 6.11 1.49 -0.21
N GLY A 70 5.53 0.66 -1.08
CA GLY A 70 5.29 -0.75 -0.80
C GLY A 70 4.17 -1.03 0.21
N ILE A 71 3.32 -0.04 0.48
CA ILE A 71 2.13 -0.16 1.33
C ILE A 71 0.88 -0.17 0.45
N GLU A 72 -0.03 -1.11 0.69
CA GLU A 72 -1.35 -1.15 0.07
C GLU A 72 -2.39 -0.52 1.01
N ILE A 73 -3.05 0.55 0.56
CA ILE A 73 -4.00 1.33 1.37
C ILE A 73 -5.40 1.23 0.76
N ALA A 74 -6.37 0.85 1.58
CA ALA A 74 -7.79 0.92 1.24
C ALA A 74 -8.32 2.34 1.46
N VAL A 75 -8.81 3.01 0.41
CA VAL A 75 -9.54 4.29 0.53
C VAL A 75 -11.03 3.96 0.48
N VAL A 76 -11.66 3.96 1.64
CA VAL A 76 -13.04 3.49 1.84
C VAL A 76 -13.99 4.67 1.82
N ALA A 77 -15.02 4.61 0.98
CA ALA A 77 -16.11 5.58 0.94
C ALA A 77 -17.40 4.89 1.43
N PRO A 78 -17.79 5.05 2.71
CA PRO A 78 -18.89 4.28 3.29
C PRO A 78 -20.27 4.69 2.80
N SER A 79 -20.42 5.95 2.37
CA SER A 79 -21.73 6.53 2.07
C SER A 79 -22.05 6.55 0.57
N LEU A 80 -21.20 5.98 -0.29
CA LEU A 80 -21.33 6.05 -1.74
C LEU A 80 -20.96 4.74 -2.40
N SER A 81 -21.80 4.33 -3.37
CA SER A 81 -21.49 3.23 -4.27
C SER A 81 -20.22 3.54 -5.09
N ARG A 82 -19.51 2.49 -5.54
CA ARG A 82 -18.31 2.58 -6.39
C ARG A 82 -18.45 3.50 -7.63
N HIS A 83 -19.66 3.70 -8.12
CA HIS A 83 -19.96 4.50 -9.32
C HIS A 83 -20.13 6.00 -9.06
N HIS A 84 -20.19 6.42 -7.79
CA HIS A 84 -20.46 7.80 -7.39
C HIS A 84 -19.44 8.29 -6.36
N LEU A 85 -18.19 7.81 -6.44
CA LEU A 85 -17.14 8.19 -5.50
C LEU A 85 -16.92 9.71 -5.51
N PRO A 86 -16.83 10.35 -4.33
CA PRO A 86 -16.68 11.79 -4.25
C PRO A 86 -15.28 12.18 -4.73
N HIS A 87 -15.16 13.37 -5.34
CA HIS A 87 -13.85 13.88 -5.79
C HIS A 87 -12.80 13.86 -4.67
N THR A 88 -13.21 14.10 -3.42
CA THR A 88 -12.35 13.99 -2.23
C THR A 88 -11.68 12.62 -2.11
N ALA A 89 -12.40 11.51 -2.30
CA ALA A 89 -11.82 10.17 -2.17
C ALA A 89 -10.80 9.89 -3.29
N CYS A 90 -11.09 10.36 -4.51
CA CYS A 90 -10.16 10.27 -5.63
C CYS A 90 -8.90 11.12 -5.40
N ASP A 91 -9.06 12.34 -4.87
CA ASP A 91 -7.95 13.25 -4.55
C ASP A 91 -7.06 12.66 -3.45
N ILE A 92 -7.65 12.09 -2.39
CA ILE A 92 -6.94 11.36 -1.33
C ILE A 92 -6.16 10.18 -1.93
N ALA A 93 -6.83 9.34 -2.74
CA ALA A 93 -6.20 8.18 -3.35
C ALA A 93 -5.03 8.57 -4.27
N GLU A 94 -5.18 9.64 -5.05
CA GLU A 94 -4.11 10.20 -5.89
C GLU A 94 -2.97 10.77 -5.04
N TYR A 95 -3.28 11.49 -3.98
CA TYR A 95 -2.28 12.06 -3.08
C TYR A 95 -1.43 10.98 -2.44
N LEU A 96 -2.05 9.91 -1.93
CA LEU A 96 -1.34 8.75 -1.36
C LEU A 96 -0.40 8.08 -2.38
N ARG A 97 -0.82 7.96 -3.64
CA ARG A 97 0.04 7.41 -4.72
C ARG A 97 1.28 8.25 -4.97
N ARG A 98 1.19 9.58 -4.85
CA ARG A 98 2.36 10.47 -4.99
C ARG A 98 3.43 10.23 -3.92
N TYR A 99 3.04 9.68 -2.77
CA TYR A 99 3.91 9.28 -1.66
C TYR A 99 4.34 7.80 -1.69
N GLY A 100 4.02 7.08 -2.78
CA GLY A 100 4.47 5.71 -3.04
C GLY A 100 3.44 4.62 -2.70
N ALA A 101 2.30 4.96 -2.10
CA ALA A 101 1.30 3.97 -1.72
C ALA A 101 0.55 3.39 -2.92
N LYS A 102 0.22 2.10 -2.85
CA LYS A 102 -0.81 1.53 -3.72
C LYS A 102 -2.18 1.75 -3.09
N SER A 103 -2.91 2.75 -3.56
CA SER A 103 -4.28 3.01 -3.10
C SER A 103 -5.34 2.28 -3.94
N ASN A 104 -6.22 1.54 -3.26
CA ASN A 104 -7.41 0.90 -3.82
C ASN A 104 -8.67 1.59 -3.27
N MET A 105 -9.56 2.01 -4.15
CA MET A 105 -10.81 2.64 -3.72
C MET A 105 -11.88 1.58 -3.49
N ILE A 106 -12.53 1.63 -2.33
CA ILE A 106 -13.60 0.71 -1.93
C ILE A 106 -14.84 1.55 -1.65
N GLY A 107 -15.89 1.37 -2.46
CA GLY A 107 -17.22 1.89 -2.16
C GLY A 107 -18.05 0.79 -1.51
N LEU A 108 -18.63 1.05 -0.34
CA LEU A 108 -19.52 0.09 0.31
C LEU A 108 -20.85 0.02 -0.47
N ALA A 109 -21.36 -1.19 -0.68
CA ALA A 109 -22.55 -1.44 -1.48
C ALA A 109 -23.80 -0.82 -0.83
N HIS A 110 -23.79 -0.66 0.48
CA HIS A 110 -24.88 -0.05 1.25
C HIS A 110 -24.43 1.33 1.70
N GLY A 111 -24.48 2.29 0.78
CA GLY A 111 -24.39 3.74 1.05
C GLY A 111 -25.62 4.22 1.82
N ALA A 112 -25.91 3.54 2.92
CA ALA A 112 -27.13 3.67 3.67
C ALA A 112 -27.05 4.96 4.50
N GLY A 113 -28.20 5.62 4.65
CA GLY A 113 -28.35 6.78 5.51
C GLY A 113 -27.94 6.48 6.95
N LYS A 114 -28.03 7.51 7.79
CA LYS A 114 -27.60 7.51 9.19
C LYS A 114 -27.99 6.25 9.98
N ASP A 115 -29.20 5.72 9.76
CA ASP A 115 -29.81 4.70 10.61
C ASP A 115 -29.66 3.25 10.12
N ILE A 116 -29.16 3.03 8.91
CA ILE A 116 -29.07 1.69 8.28
C ILE A 116 -27.67 1.36 7.77
N SER A 117 -26.66 2.15 8.14
CA SER A 117 -25.29 1.91 7.69
C SER A 117 -24.68 0.71 8.40
N SER A 118 -24.41 -0.33 7.62
CA SER A 118 -23.77 -1.56 8.06
C SER A 118 -22.64 -1.91 7.10
N ILE A 119 -21.57 -2.50 7.62
CA ILE A 119 -20.55 -3.15 6.81
C ILE A 119 -20.83 -4.66 6.76
N LYS A 120 -20.86 -5.25 5.56
CA LYS A 120 -20.97 -6.72 5.46
C LYS A 120 -19.64 -7.35 5.81
N GLU A 121 -19.67 -8.55 6.37
CA GLU A 121 -18.47 -9.36 6.66
C GLU A 121 -17.53 -9.47 5.45
N ARG A 122 -18.07 -9.65 4.24
CA ARG A 122 -17.27 -9.68 3.01
C ARG A 122 -16.58 -8.35 2.70
N GLU A 123 -17.23 -7.23 2.97
CA GLU A 123 -16.65 -5.90 2.77
C GLU A 123 -15.59 -5.60 3.83
N LYS A 124 -15.83 -6.04 5.07
CA LYS A 124 -14.87 -5.99 6.18
C LYS A 124 -13.59 -6.73 5.81
N ARG A 125 -13.72 -8.01 5.43
CA ARG A 125 -12.57 -8.83 4.99
C ARG A 125 -11.82 -8.21 3.82
N LEU A 126 -12.53 -7.65 2.84
CA LEU A 126 -11.90 -6.94 1.71
C LEU A 126 -11.02 -5.77 2.18
N ILE A 127 -11.48 -4.99 3.16
CA ILE A 127 -10.71 -3.88 3.72
C ILE A 127 -9.47 -4.43 4.45
N GLU A 128 -9.64 -5.49 5.25
CA GLU A 128 -8.57 -6.14 6.02
C GLU A 128 -7.49 -6.83 5.18
N GLU A 129 -7.71 -7.02 3.87
CA GLU A 129 -6.64 -7.47 2.98
C GLU A 129 -5.54 -6.42 2.78
N HIS A 130 -5.72 -5.17 3.22
CA HIS A 130 -4.80 -4.06 3.02
C HIS A 130 -3.98 -3.79 4.28
N ASP A 131 -2.90 -3.01 4.17
CA ASP A 131 -2.07 -2.66 5.33
C ASP A 131 -2.74 -1.61 6.24
N LEU A 132 -3.56 -0.74 5.67
CA LEU A 132 -4.23 0.37 6.35
C LEU A 132 -5.50 0.80 5.60
N ALA A 133 -6.51 1.27 6.32
CA ALA A 133 -7.72 1.85 5.74
C ALA A 133 -7.86 3.35 6.04
N VAL A 134 -8.23 4.11 5.02
CA VAL A 134 -8.61 5.53 5.11
C VAL A 134 -10.09 5.65 4.82
N TYR A 135 -10.89 5.98 5.83
CA TYR A 135 -12.33 6.17 5.70
C TYR A 135 -12.66 7.62 5.38
N VAL A 136 -13.22 7.84 4.18
CA VAL A 136 -13.58 9.16 3.67
C VAL A 136 -15.04 9.45 4.01
N MET A 137 -15.26 10.26 5.05
CA MET A 137 -16.58 10.60 5.54
C MET A 137 -17.13 11.91 4.95
N GLY A 138 -18.40 12.18 5.25
CA GLY A 138 -19.09 13.40 4.85
C GLY A 138 -18.71 14.62 5.71
N ASN A 139 -19.59 15.62 5.69
CA ASN A 139 -19.34 16.92 6.35
C ASN A 139 -20.03 17.08 7.70
N PHE A 140 -20.86 16.12 8.10
CA PHE A 140 -21.66 16.22 9.32
C PHE A 140 -21.01 15.43 10.46
N GLU A 141 -20.70 16.12 11.55
CA GLU A 141 -20.06 15.52 12.74
C GLU A 141 -20.90 14.40 13.34
N SER A 142 -22.21 14.62 13.51
CA SER A 142 -23.12 13.60 14.05
C SER A 142 -23.09 12.33 13.22
N CYS A 143 -23.16 12.44 11.90
CA CYS A 143 -23.08 11.30 10.99
C CYS A 143 -21.75 10.54 11.07
N ILE A 144 -20.65 11.20 11.47
CA ILE A 144 -19.35 10.53 11.63
C ILE A 144 -19.32 9.76 12.95
N LYS A 145 -19.78 10.38 14.04
CA LYS A 145 -19.88 9.76 15.37
C LYS A 145 -20.79 8.53 15.37
N ASP A 146 -21.91 8.62 14.67
CA ASP A 146 -22.88 7.52 14.57
C ASP A 146 -22.41 6.36 13.67
N LYS A 147 -21.29 6.53 12.95
CA LYS A 147 -20.71 5.54 12.03
C LYS A 147 -19.39 4.94 12.53
N VAL A 148 -19.03 5.18 13.78
CA VAL A 148 -17.77 4.69 14.36
C VAL A 148 -17.64 3.17 14.29
N HIS A 149 -18.76 2.44 14.43
CA HIS A 149 -18.80 0.98 14.30
C HIS A 149 -18.38 0.46 12.92
N LEU A 150 -18.44 1.29 11.87
CA LEU A 150 -17.99 0.91 10.52
C LEU A 150 -16.46 0.84 10.42
N PHE A 151 -15.74 1.41 11.38
CA PHE A 151 -14.28 1.47 11.40
C PHE A 151 -13.65 0.31 12.17
N GLU A 152 -14.47 -0.62 12.70
CA GLU A 152 -14.03 -1.80 13.45
C GLU A 152 -13.49 -2.90 12.51
N VAL A 153 -12.23 -2.72 12.12
CA VAL A 153 -11.43 -3.68 11.32
C VAL A 153 -10.13 -4.03 12.04
N ASP A 154 -9.54 -5.16 11.69
CA ASP A 154 -8.31 -5.66 12.32
C ASP A 154 -7.02 -4.95 11.85
N ILE A 155 -7.15 -3.96 10.98
CA ILE A 155 -6.04 -3.16 10.44
C ILE A 155 -6.11 -1.71 10.93
N PRO A 156 -4.98 -0.98 10.96
CA PRO A 156 -4.99 0.44 11.32
C PRO A 156 -5.94 1.27 10.45
N VAL A 157 -6.60 2.25 11.08
CA VAL A 157 -7.58 3.12 10.45
C VAL A 157 -7.25 4.59 10.63
N VAL A 158 -7.44 5.39 9.58
CA VAL A 158 -7.52 6.85 9.63
C VAL A 158 -8.87 7.29 9.09
N VAL A 159 -9.54 8.21 9.80
CA VAL A 159 -10.84 8.75 9.39
C VAL A 159 -10.67 10.18 8.91
N THR A 160 -11.27 10.53 7.77
CA THR A 160 -11.30 11.91 7.26
C THR A 160 -12.72 12.44 7.21
N GLY A 161 -12.90 13.74 7.40
CA GLY A 161 -14.23 14.36 7.36
C GLY A 161 -14.20 15.87 7.23
N GLY A 162 -15.38 16.46 7.03
CA GLY A 162 -15.53 17.91 6.86
C GLY A 162 -15.22 18.72 8.12
N PRO A 163 -15.74 18.37 9.30
CA PRO A 163 -15.47 19.11 10.55
C PRO A 163 -13.98 19.15 10.86
N GLU A 164 -13.49 20.27 11.42
CA GLU A 164 -12.06 20.44 11.69
C GLU A 164 -11.53 19.44 12.72
N LYS A 165 -12.34 19.17 13.75
CA LYS A 165 -12.02 18.24 14.84
C LYS A 165 -13.28 17.47 15.23
N ILE A 166 -13.09 16.20 15.56
CA ILE A 166 -14.13 15.31 16.08
C ILE A 166 -13.46 14.44 17.14
N ASP A 167 -14.18 14.17 18.22
CA ASP A 167 -13.78 13.21 19.24
C ASP A 167 -14.31 11.81 18.89
N ILE A 168 -13.42 10.95 18.40
CA ILE A 168 -13.65 9.53 18.07
C ILE A 168 -12.40 8.72 18.45
N PRO A 169 -12.52 7.40 18.72
CA PRO A 169 -11.39 6.57 19.15
C PRO A 169 -10.35 6.28 18.05
N TYR A 170 -10.50 6.89 16.87
CA TYR A 170 -9.62 6.70 15.71
C TYR A 170 -8.93 8.01 15.33
N PRO A 171 -7.70 7.97 14.77
CA PRO A 171 -7.06 9.16 14.21
C PRO A 171 -7.96 9.86 13.18
N TYR A 172 -8.30 11.12 13.46
CA TYR A 172 -9.21 11.93 12.64
C TYR A 172 -8.49 13.10 11.96
N VAL A 173 -8.73 13.27 10.66
CA VAL A 173 -8.24 14.38 9.85
C VAL A 173 -9.40 15.21 9.31
N GLY A 174 -9.58 16.39 9.87
CA GLY A 174 -10.61 17.34 9.45
C GLY A 174 -10.32 18.05 8.14
N ASN A 175 -11.27 18.86 7.67
CA ASN A 175 -11.21 19.61 6.41
C ASN A 175 -11.04 18.74 5.14
N LEU A 176 -11.30 17.43 5.24
CA LEU A 176 -11.22 16.44 4.17
C LEU A 176 -12.55 15.67 4.01
N GLY A 177 -13.65 16.42 4.04
CA GLY A 177 -14.99 15.90 3.82
C GLY A 177 -15.42 15.90 2.36
N ARG A 178 -16.68 15.54 2.12
CA ARG A 178 -17.27 15.47 0.77
C ARG A 178 -17.40 16.87 0.15
N ARG A 179 -16.77 17.09 -1.01
CA ARG A 179 -16.87 18.33 -1.79
C ARG A 179 -17.19 18.05 -3.25
N ALA A 180 -17.81 19.03 -3.90
CA ALA A 180 -18.15 18.98 -5.33
C ALA A 180 -16.99 19.41 -6.24
N HIS A 181 -15.95 20.05 -5.69
CA HIS A 181 -14.76 20.48 -6.41
C HIS A 181 -13.53 19.66 -5.98
N ARG A 182 -12.46 19.74 -6.78
CA ARG A 182 -11.15 19.13 -6.49
C ARG A 182 -10.45 19.89 -5.37
N LEU A 183 -9.73 19.17 -4.51
CA LEU A 183 -8.95 19.74 -3.41
C LEU A 183 -7.78 20.58 -3.95
N ARG A 184 -7.91 21.91 -3.93
CA ARG A 184 -6.92 22.86 -4.48
C ARG A 184 -6.53 23.97 -3.52
N HIS A 185 -7.33 24.22 -2.49
CA HIS A 185 -7.11 25.28 -1.51
C HIS A 185 -5.97 24.91 -0.54
N SER A 186 -5.37 25.92 0.08
CA SER A 186 -4.23 25.77 1.00
C SER A 186 -4.56 24.87 2.19
N GLU A 187 -5.73 25.08 2.82
CA GLU A 187 -6.21 24.30 3.96
C GLU A 187 -6.37 22.81 3.62
N GLU A 188 -6.90 22.52 2.43
CA GLU A 188 -7.10 21.15 1.93
C GLU A 188 -5.75 20.45 1.70
N ARG A 189 -4.77 21.17 1.14
CA ARG A 189 -3.41 20.64 0.98
C ARG A 189 -2.75 20.37 2.32
N GLN A 190 -2.96 21.23 3.32
CA GLN A 190 -2.43 21.02 4.66
C GLN A 190 -3.09 19.81 5.33
N ALA A 191 -4.40 19.63 5.15
CA ALA A 191 -5.10 18.46 5.66
C ALA A 191 -4.63 17.16 4.98
N LEU A 192 -4.40 17.18 3.66
CA LEU A 192 -3.80 16.05 2.94
C LEU A 192 -2.40 15.69 3.46
N LYS A 193 -1.56 16.68 3.77
CA LYS A 193 -0.25 16.45 4.40
C LYS A 193 -0.40 15.82 5.78
N LYS A 194 -1.27 16.38 6.63
CA LYS A 194 -1.56 15.85 7.96
C LYS A 194 -2.05 14.41 7.90
N MET A 195 -2.89 14.07 6.91
CA MET A 195 -3.33 12.69 6.68
C MET A 195 -2.14 11.77 6.39
N VAL A 196 -1.22 12.16 5.51
CA VAL A 196 -0.01 11.38 5.22
C VAL A 196 0.85 11.22 6.48
N GLU A 197 1.00 12.27 7.29
CA GLU A 197 1.74 12.20 8.56
C GLU A 197 1.12 11.20 9.54
N GLU A 198 -0.20 11.23 9.73
CA GLU A 198 -0.90 10.28 10.61
C GLU A 198 -0.81 8.84 10.11
N ILE A 199 -0.98 8.62 8.81
CA ILE A 199 -0.77 7.30 8.18
C ILE A 199 0.66 6.83 8.40
N THR A 200 1.65 7.71 8.21
CA THR A 200 3.07 7.37 8.37
C THR A 200 3.38 6.92 9.80
N LYS A 201 2.83 7.60 10.82
CA LYS A 201 2.98 7.19 12.22
C LYS A 201 2.43 5.78 12.48
N LEU A 202 1.23 5.48 11.96
CA LEU A 202 0.61 4.15 12.10
C LEU A 202 1.44 3.06 11.41
N ILE A 203 1.96 3.34 10.21
CA ILE A 203 2.82 2.40 9.48
C ILE A 203 4.15 2.18 10.20
N ILE A 204 4.76 3.23 10.76
CA ILE A 204 6.00 3.09 11.55
C ILE A 204 5.75 2.18 12.76
N LYS A 205 4.69 2.44 13.53
CA LYS A 205 4.31 1.59 14.66
C LYS A 205 4.09 0.14 14.23
N ARG A 206 3.42 -0.08 13.10
CA ARG A 206 3.19 -1.42 12.57
C ARG A 206 4.49 -2.12 12.14
N LYS A 207 5.42 -1.38 11.53
CA LYS A 207 6.75 -1.89 11.18
C LYS A 207 7.57 -2.26 12.44
N GLU A 208 7.46 -1.47 13.51
CA GLU A 208 8.07 -1.78 14.80
C GLU A 208 7.47 -3.06 15.40
N GLU A 209 6.15 -3.20 15.40
CA GLU A 209 5.46 -4.43 15.84
C GLU A 209 5.92 -5.66 15.05
N LEU A 210 5.98 -5.55 13.71
CA LEU A 210 6.47 -6.62 12.84
C LEU A 210 7.97 -6.88 13.02
N SER A 211 8.75 -5.94 13.56
CA SER A 211 10.19 -6.16 13.78
C SER A 211 10.47 -7.14 14.93
N TYR A 212 9.52 -7.31 15.86
CA TYR A 212 9.64 -8.30 16.93
C TYR A 212 9.58 -9.74 16.41
N ASP A 213 8.74 -9.98 15.40
CA ASP A 213 8.64 -11.27 14.72
C ASP A 213 8.43 -11.04 13.21
N PRO A 214 9.53 -10.79 12.46
CA PRO A 214 9.45 -10.40 11.07
C PRO A 214 9.00 -11.57 10.18
N PRO A 215 8.41 -11.29 9.00
CA PRO A 215 8.16 -12.31 7.99
C PRO A 215 9.43 -13.10 7.69
N VAL A 216 9.31 -14.42 7.57
CA VAL A 216 10.44 -15.33 7.32
C VAL A 216 11.24 -14.97 6.06
N VAL A 217 10.59 -14.33 5.09
CA VAL A 217 11.21 -13.74 3.91
C VAL A 217 10.65 -12.33 3.71
N PRO A 218 11.47 -11.31 3.46
CA PRO A 218 10.98 -9.97 3.17
C PRO A 218 10.06 -9.97 1.93
N PRO A 219 8.90 -9.27 1.96
CA PRO A 219 7.97 -9.25 0.82
C PRO A 219 8.60 -8.84 -0.51
N VAL A 220 9.55 -7.90 -0.49
CA VAL A 220 10.26 -7.44 -1.69
C VAL A 220 11.11 -8.56 -2.31
N VAL A 221 11.74 -9.39 -1.49
CA VAL A 221 12.52 -10.55 -1.96
C VAL A 221 11.59 -11.57 -2.60
N LEU A 222 10.43 -11.84 -1.97
CA LEU A 222 9.45 -12.76 -2.55
C LEU A 222 8.90 -12.23 -3.89
N LYS A 223 8.67 -10.92 -4.01
CA LYS A 223 8.26 -10.30 -5.27
C LYS A 223 9.27 -10.59 -6.39
N ASP A 224 10.56 -10.35 -6.15
CA ASP A 224 11.63 -10.61 -7.14
C ASP A 224 11.68 -12.10 -7.55
N ILE A 225 11.56 -13.00 -6.59
CA ILE A 225 11.52 -14.45 -6.84
C ILE A 225 10.31 -14.81 -7.72
N LEU A 226 9.12 -14.29 -7.42
CA LEU A 226 7.92 -14.56 -8.21
C LEU A 226 8.05 -14.02 -9.64
N GLU A 227 8.54 -12.79 -9.80
CA GLU A 227 8.76 -12.18 -11.13
C GLU A 227 9.72 -13.02 -11.98
N LYS A 228 10.75 -13.63 -11.38
CA LYS A 228 11.72 -14.48 -12.10
C LYS A 228 11.23 -15.90 -12.40
N ASN A 229 10.30 -16.45 -11.62
CA ASN A 229 9.90 -17.86 -11.71
C ASN A 229 8.51 -18.07 -12.33
N VAL A 230 7.68 -17.02 -12.45
CA VAL A 230 6.29 -17.13 -12.91
C VAL A 230 6.06 -16.21 -14.11
N GLU A 231 6.24 -16.76 -15.30
CA GLU A 231 6.15 -16.02 -16.57
C GLU A 231 4.79 -15.36 -16.79
N GLU A 232 3.70 -15.94 -16.30
CA GLU A 232 2.35 -15.42 -16.49
C GLU A 232 2.15 -14.06 -15.82
N ILE A 233 3.01 -13.69 -14.87
CA ILE A 233 3.00 -12.35 -14.27
C ILE A 233 3.24 -11.28 -15.33
N TYR A 234 4.06 -11.56 -16.35
CA TYR A 234 4.31 -10.64 -17.46
C TYR A 234 3.13 -10.50 -18.42
N SER A 235 2.17 -11.44 -18.39
CA SER A 235 0.94 -11.35 -19.19
C SER A 235 -0.10 -10.39 -18.58
N ILE A 236 0.09 -9.94 -17.34
CA ILE A 236 -0.83 -9.04 -16.66
C ILE A 236 -0.77 -7.64 -17.29
N LEU A 237 -1.85 -7.24 -17.95
CA LEU A 237 -1.99 -5.91 -18.59
C LEU A 237 -2.20 -4.77 -17.58
N SER A 238 -2.59 -5.09 -16.35
CA SER A 238 -2.84 -4.06 -15.34
C SER A 238 -1.53 -3.54 -14.73
N PRO A 239 -1.42 -2.24 -14.40
CA PRO A 239 -0.22 -1.70 -13.79
C PRO A 239 0.05 -2.36 -12.45
N MET A 240 1.32 -2.60 -12.11
CA MET A 240 1.73 -3.35 -10.91
C MET A 240 1.12 -4.76 -10.87
N PRO A 241 1.67 -5.72 -11.63
CA PRO A 241 1.24 -7.12 -11.61
C PRO A 241 1.28 -7.74 -10.22
N ILE A 242 2.32 -7.39 -9.44
CA ILE A 242 2.47 -7.71 -8.03
C ILE A 242 2.46 -6.41 -7.22
N VAL A 243 1.64 -6.38 -6.17
CA VAL A 243 1.59 -5.30 -5.18
C VAL A 243 2.22 -5.83 -3.89
N THR A 244 3.20 -5.11 -3.35
CA THR A 244 3.79 -5.44 -2.05
C THR A 244 2.95 -4.88 -0.91
N GLN A 245 2.95 -5.59 0.22
CA GLN A 245 2.38 -5.20 1.51
C GLN A 245 3.45 -5.32 2.59
N LEU A 246 3.15 -4.94 3.83
CA LEU A 246 4.10 -5.03 4.94
C LEU A 246 4.54 -6.46 5.26
N ASP A 247 3.64 -7.41 5.14
CA ASP A 247 3.78 -8.82 5.54
C ASP A 247 3.47 -9.79 4.41
N GLY A 248 3.34 -9.31 3.18
CA GLY A 248 2.81 -10.12 2.09
C GLY A 248 2.80 -9.45 0.73
N LEU A 249 2.11 -10.10 -0.20
CA LEU A 249 1.98 -9.68 -1.59
C LEU A 249 0.56 -9.93 -2.11
N ARG A 250 0.12 -9.11 -3.05
CA ARG A 250 -1.05 -9.38 -3.90
C ARG A 250 -0.60 -9.57 -5.33
N VAL A 251 -0.84 -10.74 -5.90
CA VAL A 251 -0.52 -11.10 -7.29
C VAL A 251 -1.81 -11.08 -8.09
N LYS A 252 -1.84 -10.28 -9.17
CA LYS A 252 -3.04 -10.09 -10.00
C LYS A 252 -3.26 -11.19 -11.04
N LEU A 253 -2.87 -12.41 -10.70
CA LEU A 253 -3.22 -13.63 -11.42
C LEU A 253 -4.52 -14.20 -10.88
N ASP A 254 -5.23 -14.94 -11.71
CA ASP A 254 -6.43 -15.66 -11.29
C ASP A 254 -6.09 -16.79 -10.30
N TYR A 255 -6.70 -16.77 -9.12
CA TYR A 255 -6.44 -17.72 -8.05
C TYR A 255 -6.79 -19.15 -8.47
N ASP A 256 -7.99 -19.35 -9.03
CA ASP A 256 -8.46 -20.69 -9.42
C ASP A 256 -7.54 -21.33 -10.46
N THR A 257 -6.87 -20.52 -11.28
CA THR A 257 -5.98 -21.00 -12.34
C THR A 257 -4.53 -21.17 -11.89
N TYR A 258 -4.00 -20.26 -11.07
CA TYR A 258 -2.54 -20.13 -10.87
C TYR A 258 -2.04 -20.34 -9.43
N HIS A 259 -2.92 -20.54 -8.43
CA HIS A 259 -2.49 -20.67 -7.03
C HIS A 259 -1.51 -21.84 -6.80
N ASP A 260 -1.75 -23.02 -7.37
CA ASP A 260 -0.85 -24.18 -7.26
C ASP A 260 0.57 -23.89 -7.79
N LYS A 261 0.66 -23.14 -8.89
CA LYS A 261 1.94 -22.73 -9.48
C LYS A 261 2.68 -21.77 -8.55
N ILE A 262 1.96 -20.84 -7.94
CA ILE A 262 2.53 -19.87 -6.97
C ILE A 262 3.01 -20.61 -5.71
N GLU A 263 2.19 -21.51 -5.17
CA GLU A 263 2.48 -22.29 -3.95
C GLU A 263 3.72 -23.18 -4.06
N THR A 264 4.03 -23.65 -5.27
CA THR A 264 5.18 -24.52 -5.58
C THR A 264 6.46 -23.76 -5.93
N VAL A 265 6.45 -22.42 -5.94
CA VAL A 265 7.66 -21.63 -6.14
C VAL A 265 8.63 -21.87 -4.99
N LYS A 266 9.89 -22.16 -5.34
CA LYS A 266 10.95 -22.40 -4.37
C LYS A 266 11.52 -21.08 -3.85
N VAL A 267 11.50 -20.92 -2.54
CA VAL A 267 12.02 -19.74 -1.83
C VAL A 267 13.14 -20.21 -0.88
N GLY A 268 14.39 -20.12 -1.37
CA GLY A 268 15.54 -20.68 -0.67
C GLY A 268 15.42 -22.20 -0.53
N LYS A 269 15.24 -22.68 0.72
CA LYS A 269 15.09 -24.11 1.03
C LYS A 269 13.64 -24.59 1.17
N TYR A 270 12.66 -23.68 1.12
CA TYR A 270 11.25 -23.99 1.33
C TYR A 270 10.45 -23.82 0.04
N LEU A 271 9.26 -24.43 -0.03
CA LEU A 271 8.24 -24.04 -0.99
C LEU A 271 7.41 -22.89 -0.40
N LEU A 272 6.83 -22.05 -1.26
CA LEU A 272 6.06 -20.91 -0.79
C LEU A 272 4.92 -21.31 0.14
N LYS A 273 4.20 -22.39 -0.14
CA LYS A 273 3.13 -22.92 0.71
C LYS A 273 3.56 -23.28 2.14
N ASP A 274 4.84 -23.57 2.35
CA ASP A 274 5.37 -23.94 3.67
C ASP A 274 5.60 -22.70 4.55
N ILE A 275 5.82 -21.54 3.91
CA ILE A 275 6.25 -20.29 4.55
C ILE A 275 5.24 -19.15 4.41
N ALA A 276 4.16 -19.34 3.67
CA ALA A 276 3.15 -18.33 3.42
C ALA A 276 1.78 -18.96 3.23
N GLU A 277 0.74 -18.22 3.60
CA GLU A 277 -0.63 -18.58 3.36
C GLU A 277 -1.10 -17.94 2.04
N VAL A 278 -1.54 -18.78 1.10
CA VAL A 278 -1.99 -18.35 -0.23
C VAL A 278 -3.52 -18.43 -0.29
N LYS A 279 -4.16 -17.26 -0.36
CA LYS A 279 -5.63 -17.13 -0.31
C LYS A 279 -6.19 -16.47 -1.56
N ARG A 280 -7.47 -16.74 -1.79
CA ARG A 280 -8.28 -15.99 -2.73
C ARG A 280 -8.59 -14.60 -2.16
N SER A 281 -8.33 -13.56 -2.94
CA SER A 281 -8.74 -12.20 -2.60
C SER A 281 -10.25 -11.99 -2.76
N HIS A 282 -10.81 -11.12 -1.93
CA HIS A 282 -12.17 -10.61 -2.00
C HIS A 282 -12.34 -9.44 -2.98
N MET A 283 -11.24 -8.81 -3.44
CA MET A 283 -11.29 -7.66 -4.37
C MET A 283 -11.69 -8.12 -5.77
N LYS A 284 -11.01 -9.15 -6.25
CA LYS A 284 -11.24 -9.92 -7.48
C LYS A 284 -10.72 -11.34 -7.18
N ASN A 285 -10.79 -12.26 -8.12
CA ASN A 285 -10.19 -13.58 -7.99
C ASN A 285 -8.64 -13.56 -8.00
N TYR A 286 -8.02 -12.55 -7.41
CA TYR A 286 -6.57 -12.42 -7.30
C TYR A 286 -6.01 -13.31 -6.20
N ILE A 287 -4.70 -13.54 -6.26
CA ILE A 287 -3.96 -14.29 -5.26
C ILE A 287 -3.43 -13.32 -4.21
N LEU A 288 -3.76 -13.57 -2.95
CA LEU A 288 -3.23 -12.87 -1.78
C LEU A 288 -2.28 -13.81 -1.04
N ILE A 289 -1.05 -13.37 -0.81
CA ILE A 289 0.01 -14.14 -0.15
C ILE A 289 0.33 -13.43 1.16
N LYS A 290 0.15 -14.12 2.29
CA LYS A 290 0.54 -13.64 3.61
C LYS A 290 1.72 -14.46 4.12
N ILE A 291 2.87 -13.83 4.25
CA ILE A 291 4.12 -14.51 4.64
C ILE A 291 4.07 -14.75 6.14
N LYS A 292 4.37 -15.97 6.54
CA LYS A 292 4.35 -16.36 7.95
C LYS A 292 5.48 -15.66 8.72
N PRO A 293 5.26 -15.34 10.00
CA PRO A 293 6.32 -14.87 10.88
C PRO A 293 7.43 -15.92 11.01
N THR A 294 8.63 -15.46 11.38
CA THR A 294 9.80 -16.33 11.52
C THR A 294 9.57 -17.39 12.60
N SER A 295 8.91 -17.01 13.70
CA SER A 295 8.61 -17.91 14.82
C SER A 295 7.73 -19.10 14.44
N GLU A 296 6.82 -18.94 13.47
CA GLU A 296 5.90 -20.00 13.04
C GLU A 296 6.56 -21.05 12.14
N VAL A 297 7.65 -20.67 11.44
CA VAL A 297 8.30 -21.52 10.42
C VAL A 297 9.58 -22.18 10.94
N ILE A 298 10.37 -21.45 11.72
CA ILE A 298 11.70 -21.88 12.20
C ILE A 298 11.64 -22.33 13.68
N GLY A 299 10.47 -22.19 14.32
CA GLY A 299 10.22 -22.60 15.71
C GLY A 299 10.40 -24.09 15.95
#